data_AF-A0A3S3Z1H6-F1
#
_entry.id   AF-A0A3S3Z1H6-F1
#
_cell.length_a   1.000
_cell.length_b   1.000
_cell.length_c   1.000
_cell.angle_alpha   90.00
_cell.angle_beta   90.00
_cell.angle_gamma   90.00
#
_symmetry.space_group_name_H-M   'P 1'
#
loop_
_entity.id
_entity.type
_entity.pdbx_description
1 polymer ?
#
loop_
_entity_poly.entity_id
_entity_poly.type
_entity_poly.pdbx_seq_one_letter_code
_entity_poly.pdbx_strand_id
1 'polypeptide(L)'
;MRTLLTEIQHIDKHVQGTAAPDEALLFEAKLLLDAELPLKVQWHKQTIGLVQQYGRKNFVSIIGDVHNQLFTLPQHESFRQKILRLFS
;
A
#
# COMPACT_ATOMS: atom_id res chain seq x y z
N MET A 1 -11.73 6.08 24.65
CA MET A 1 -11.01 5.24 23.67
C MET A 1 -9.86 6.01 23.03
N ARG A 2 -8.83 6.36 23.81
CA ARG A 2 -7.69 7.17 23.33
C ARG A 2 -6.42 6.32 23.17
N THR A 3 -6.32 5.24 23.93
CA THR A 3 -5.21 4.28 23.95
C THR A 3 -5.14 3.38 22.72
N LEU A 4 -6.29 2.90 22.22
CA LEU A 4 -6.36 2.05 21.02
C LEU A 4 -5.84 2.77 19.76
N LEU A 5 -6.18 4.06 19.62
CA LEU A 5 -5.74 4.85 18.47
C LEU A 5 -4.22 5.08 18.49
N THR A 6 -3.66 5.35 19.67
CA THR A 6 -2.21 5.49 19.84
C THR A 6 -1.48 4.18 19.57
N GLU A 7 -2.02 3.04 20.02
CA GLU A 7 -1.42 1.73 19.76
C GLU A 7 -1.37 1.42 18.26
N ILE A 8 -2.47 1.63 17.54
CA ILE A 8 -2.51 1.42 16.08
C ILE A 8 -1.48 2.32 15.39
N GLN A 9 -1.38 3.60 15.75
CA GLN A 9 -0.40 4.51 15.17
C GLN A 9 1.05 4.06 15.41
N HIS A 10 1.34 3.51 16.58
CA HIS A 10 2.67 3.01 16.90
C HIS A 10 2.99 1.72 16.12
N ILE A 11 2.01 0.83 15.98
CA ILE A 11 2.11 -0.36 15.12
C ILE A 11 2.35 0.08 13.67
N ASP A 12 1.59 1.05 13.15
CA ASP A 12 1.73 1.60 11.80
C ASP A 12 3.13 2.13 11.55
N LYS A 13 3.62 3.03 12.42
CA LYS A 13 4.97 3.59 12.34
C LYS A 13 6.05 2.51 12.35
N HIS A 14 5.88 1.50 13.20
CA HIS A 14 6.81 0.37 13.28
C HIS A 14 6.79 -0.48 12.00
N VAL A 15 5.60 -0.83 11.49
CA VAL A 15 5.43 -1.62 10.26
C VAL A 15 5.99 -0.89 9.03
N GLN A 16 5.84 0.44 8.98
CA GLN A 16 6.31 1.28 7.89
C GLN A 16 7.79 1.70 8.03
N GLY A 17 8.41 1.45 9.18
CA GLY A 17 9.79 1.87 9.46
C GLY A 17 9.96 3.40 9.56
N THR A 18 8.90 4.12 9.92
CA THR A 18 8.87 5.60 9.96
C THR A 18 8.94 6.17 11.38
N ALA A 19 9.04 5.30 12.39
CA ALA A 19 9.23 5.71 13.79
C ALA A 19 10.59 6.43 13.97
N ALA A 20 10.62 7.42 14.87
CA ALA A 20 11.88 7.98 15.32
C ALA A 20 12.71 6.91 16.06
N PRO A 21 14.06 6.99 16.09
CA PRO A 21 14.90 5.93 16.63
C PRO A 21 14.61 5.57 18.10
N ASP A 22 14.26 6.56 18.92
CA ASP A 22 13.84 6.41 20.31
C ASP A 22 12.47 5.73 20.44
N GLU A 23 11.50 6.14 19.61
CA GLU A 23 10.18 5.50 19.54
C GLU A 23 10.29 4.04 19.06
N ALA A 24 11.16 3.77 18.10
CA ALA A 24 11.41 2.43 17.57
C ALA A 24 11.99 1.51 18.64
N LEU A 25 13.03 1.97 19.38
CA LEU A 25 13.64 1.20 20.46
C LEU A 25 12.64 0.91 21.59
N LEU A 26 11.82 1.90 21.96
CA LEU A 26 10.77 1.70 22.96
C LEU A 26 9.73 0.67 22.49
N PHE A 27 9.38 0.69 21.21
CA PHE A 27 8.43 -0.26 20.63
C PHE A 27 9.01 -1.68 20.58
N GLU A 28 10.29 -1.84 20.26
CA GLU A 28 10.98 -3.14 20.31
C GLU A 28 11.00 -3.71 21.72
N ALA A 29 11.27 -2.89 22.74
CA ALA A 29 11.17 -3.31 24.13
C ALA A 29 9.73 -3.77 24.48
N LYS A 30 8.71 -3.05 24.00
CA LYS A 30 7.30 -3.45 24.21
C LYS A 30 6.96 -4.78 23.55
N LEU A 31 7.49 -5.05 22.35
CA LEU A 31 7.29 -6.34 21.67
C LEU A 31 7.80 -7.54 22.48
N LEU A 32 8.82 -7.35 23.32
CA LEU A 32 9.36 -8.39 24.19
C LEU A 32 8.56 -8.56 25.49
N LEU A 33 7.93 -7.49 25.97
CA LEU A 33 7.24 -7.44 27.27
C LEU A 33 5.74 -7.75 27.16
N ASP A 34 5.11 -7.39 26.04
CA ASP A 34 3.70 -7.61 25.79
C ASP A 34 3.51 -8.84 24.89
N ALA A 35 2.91 -9.90 25.42
CA ALA A 35 2.71 -11.15 24.71
C ALA A 35 1.69 -11.05 23.55
N GLU A 36 0.77 -10.08 23.57
CA GLU A 36 -0.25 -9.91 22.54
C GLU A 36 0.19 -8.99 21.41
N LEU A 37 1.09 -8.04 21.69
CA LEU A 37 1.54 -7.04 20.73
C LEU A 37 2.16 -7.64 19.45
N PRO A 38 3.00 -8.70 19.49
CA PRO A 38 3.50 -9.35 18.28
C PRO A 38 2.39 -9.85 17.36
N LEU A 39 1.32 -10.43 17.94
CA LEU A 39 0.18 -10.93 17.19
C LEU A 39 -0.60 -9.77 16.56
N LYS A 40 -0.79 -8.66 17.29
CA LYS A 40 -1.41 -7.44 16.74
C LYS A 40 -0.62 -6.88 15.56
N VAL A 41 0.71 -6.81 15.67
CA VAL A 41 1.59 -6.37 14.56
C VAL A 41 1.48 -7.30 13.36
N GLN A 42 1.44 -8.62 13.58
CA GLN A 42 1.29 -9.60 12.50
C GLN A 42 -0.02 -9.40 11.75
N TRP A 43 -1.15 -9.29 12.46
CA TRP A 43 -2.45 -9.05 11.83
C TRP A 43 -2.46 -7.73 11.06
N HIS A 44 -1.88 -6.68 11.62
CA HIS A 44 -1.80 -5.38 10.96
C HIS A 44 -1.00 -5.44 9.65
N LYS A 45 0.15 -6.12 9.65
CA LYS A 45 0.95 -6.37 8.43
C LYS A 45 0.15 -7.13 7.37
N GLN A 46 -0.59 -8.17 7.77
CA GLN A 46 -1.42 -8.95 6.86
C GLN A 46 -2.57 -8.12 6.27
N THR A 47 -3.27 -7.33 7.10
CA THR A 47 -4.35 -6.45 6.65
C THR A 47 -3.84 -5.42 5.64
N ILE A 48 -2.74 -4.73 5.93
CA ILE A 48 -2.13 -3.78 5.00
C ILE A 48 -1.75 -4.48 3.68
N GLY A 49 -1.12 -5.66 3.76
CA GLY A 49 -0.75 -6.43 2.58
C GLY A 49 -1.95 -6.80 1.69
N LEU A 50 -3.06 -7.20 2.29
CA LEU A 50 -4.30 -7.51 1.55
C LEU A 50 -4.90 -6.27 0.89
N VAL A 51 -4.96 -5.13 1.60
CA VAL A 51 -5.45 -3.87 1.05
C VAL A 51 -4.59 -3.41 -0.12
N GLN A 52 -3.26 -3.46 0.02
CA GLN A 52 -2.31 -3.11 -1.05
C GLN A 52 -2.45 -4.03 -2.25
N GLN A 53 -2.58 -5.34 -2.03
CA GLN A 53 -2.75 -6.31 -3.11
C GLN A 53 -4.06 -6.07 -3.86
N TYR A 54 -5.15 -5.83 -3.15
CA TYR A 54 -6.44 -5.50 -3.73
C TYR A 54 -6.37 -4.19 -4.54
N GLY A 55 -5.81 -3.14 -3.95
CA GLY A 55 -5.59 -1.86 -4.61
C GLY A 55 -4.75 -1.99 -5.88
N ARG A 56 -3.67 -2.80 -5.84
CA ARG A 56 -2.84 -3.09 -7.01
C ARG A 56 -3.62 -3.81 -8.11
N LYS A 57 -4.42 -4.82 -7.77
CA LYS A 57 -5.27 -5.53 -8.75
C LYS A 57 -6.26 -4.58 -9.42
N ASN A 58 -6.93 -3.74 -8.64
CA ASN A 58 -7.86 -2.75 -9.15
C ASN A 58 -7.16 -1.74 -10.07
N PHE A 59 -6.00 -1.23 -9.66
CA PHE A 59 -5.20 -0.30 -10.45
C PHE A 59 -4.75 -0.89 -11.79
N VAL A 60 -4.30 -2.15 -11.79
CA VAL A 60 -3.93 -2.88 -13.02
C VAL A 60 -5.15 -3.04 -13.94
N SER A 61 -6.33 -3.35 -13.39
CA SER A 61 -7.57 -3.43 -14.17
C SER A 61 -7.88 -2.10 -14.85
N ILE A 62 -7.83 -0.99 -14.11
CA ILE A 62 -8.10 0.35 -14.64
C ILE A 62 -7.11 0.70 -15.76
N ILE A 63 -5.82 0.41 -15.58
CA ILE A 63 -4.82 0.62 -16.64
C ILE A 63 -5.16 -0.21 -17.88
N GLY A 64 -5.55 -1.47 -17.70
CA GLY A 64 -5.97 -2.35 -18.79
C GLY A 64 -7.18 -1.82 -19.54
N ASP A 65 -8.19 -1.34 -18.82
CA ASP A 65 -9.42 -0.77 -19.39
C ASP A 65 -9.13 0.50 -20.18
N VAL A 66 -8.32 1.41 -19.62
CA VAL A 66 -7.87 2.64 -20.31
C VAL A 66 -7.04 2.30 -21.54
N HIS A 67 -6.13 1.33 -21.44
CA HIS A 67 -5.34 0.87 -22.58
C HIS A 67 -6.24 0.31 -23.69
N ASN A 68 -7.17 -0.59 -23.35
CA ASN A 68 -8.12 -1.14 -24.32
C ASN A 68 -8.94 -0.03 -24.99
N GLN A 69 -9.46 0.92 -24.20
CA GLN A 69 -10.24 2.04 -24.74
C GLN A 69 -9.43 2.87 -25.74
N LEU A 70 -8.20 3.24 -25.39
CA LEU A 70 -7.35 4.09 -26.22
C LEU A 70 -6.85 3.40 -27.50
N PHE A 71 -6.64 2.08 -27.46
CA PHE A 71 -6.04 1.34 -28.57
C PHE A 71 -7.04 0.64 -29.49
N THR A 72 -8.29 0.42 -29.04
CA THR A 72 -9.33 -0.25 -29.83
C THR A 72 -10.37 0.70 -30.41
N LEU A 73 -10.74 1.78 -29.72
CA LEU A 73 -11.80 2.67 -30.21
C LEU A 73 -11.28 3.62 -31.30
N PRO A 74 -12.01 3.77 -32.42
CA PRO A 74 -11.57 4.58 -33.56
C PRO A 74 -11.39 6.07 -33.21
N GLN A 75 -12.15 6.59 -32.22
CA GLN A 75 -12.07 7.97 -31.75
C GLN A 75 -10.70 8.36 -31.14
N HIS A 76 -9.88 7.37 -30.74
CA HIS A 76 -8.56 7.59 -30.12
C HIS A 76 -7.38 7.30 -31.07
N GLU A 77 -7.64 7.05 -32.35
CA GLU A 77 -6.61 6.67 -33.32
C GLU A 77 -5.47 7.69 -33.44
N SER A 78 -5.77 8.98 -33.48
CA SER A 78 -4.75 10.03 -33.60
C SER A 78 -3.81 10.07 -32.40
N PHE A 79 -4.31 9.79 -31.20
CA PHE A 79 -3.52 9.69 -29.97
C PHE A 79 -2.64 8.43 -29.99
N ARG A 80 -3.23 7.27 -30.36
CA ARG A 80 -2.49 6.01 -30.52
C ARG A 80 -1.30 6.17 -31.47
N GLN A 81 -1.51 6.77 -32.63
CA GLN A 81 -0.46 7.00 -33.63
C GLN A 81 0.66 7.92 -33.11
N LYS A 82 0.32 8.97 -32.35
CA LYS A 82 1.31 9.85 -31.72
C LYS A 82 2.17 9.10 -30.71
N ILE A 83 1.57 8.25 -29.88
CA ILE A 83 2.32 7.45 -28.89
C ILE A 83 3.23 6.44 -29.57
N LEU A 84 2.73 5.68 -30.56
CA LEU A 84 3.54 4.68 -31.26
C LEU A 84 4.78 5.30 -31.93
N ARG A 85 4.66 6.55 -32.42
CA ARG A 85 5.80 7.31 -32.98
C ARG A 85 6.90 7.64 -31.97
N LEU A 86 6.62 7.65 -30.66
CA LEU A 86 7.64 7.91 -29.63
C LEU A 86 8.55 6.69 -29.38
N PHE A 87 8.12 5.51 -29.80
CA PHE A 87 8.84 4.24 -29.64
C PHE A 87 9.37 3.70 -30.98
N SER A 88 9.33 4.54 -32.03
CA SER A 88 9.86 4.26 -33.36
C SER A 88 11.33 4.63 -33.48
#